data_AF-A0A8K0KAV6-F1
#
_entry.id   AF-A0A8K0KAV6-F1
#
_cell.length_a   1.000
_cell.length_b   1.000
_cell.length_c   1.000
_cell.angle_alpha   90.00
_cell.angle_beta   90.00
_cell.angle_gamma   90.00
#
_symmetry.space_group_name_H-M   'P 1'
#
loop_
_entity.id
_entity.type
_entity.pdbx_description
1 polymer ?
#
loop_
_entity_poly.entity_id
_entity_poly.type
_entity_poly.pdbx_seq_one_letter_code
_entity_poly.pdbx_strand_id
1 'polypeptide(L)'
;MGSLALSRLVEQVSSEHLHFWLVALQEMTTGEAILSSSYPVPSEDANPPTLLTRLSYANAHYAKAVAALKAASTPAHGLQFQLEWARARGEFLQAASQLILSAASLCFAPPPAIAATLAHTSRDELLRCGHATFQLRKCAKEFRACGDLYWKLYQSAFDADPSSLANIQILQQMCLLMATSIEKVSLNNSKSETVLDLSWQHCNLETQHLLNTIQEASAVGRQIFQGDRETKPITHLV
;
A
#
# COMPACT_ATOMS: atom_id res chain seq x y z
N MET A 1 -22.33 -2.56 1.04
CA MET A 1 -23.36 -3.38 0.38
C MET A 1 -22.81 -4.72 -0.15
N GLY A 2 -21.65 -4.77 -0.81
CA GLY A 2 -21.12 -6.02 -1.38
C GLY A 2 -20.95 -7.20 -0.40
N SER A 3 -20.37 -6.95 0.79
CA SER A 3 -20.11 -8.02 1.78
C SER A 3 -21.40 -8.72 2.27
N LEU A 4 -22.51 -7.99 2.42
CA LEU A 4 -23.82 -8.54 2.84
C LEU A 4 -24.50 -9.37 1.75
N ALA A 5 -24.28 -9.05 0.48
CA ALA A 5 -24.81 -9.83 -0.62
C ALA A 5 -24.05 -11.17 -0.75
N LEU A 6 -22.73 -11.14 -0.60
CA LEU A 6 -21.87 -12.32 -0.67
C LEU A 6 -22.13 -13.29 0.49
N SER A 7 -22.34 -12.79 1.71
CA SER A 7 -22.61 -13.66 2.87
C SER A 7 -23.86 -14.53 2.67
N ARG A 8 -24.91 -13.98 2.05
CA ARG A 8 -26.14 -14.74 1.72
C ARG A 8 -25.91 -15.80 0.66
N LEU A 9 -25.03 -15.53 -0.31
CA LEU A 9 -24.71 -16.48 -1.38
C LEU A 9 -23.83 -17.62 -0.87
N VAL A 10 -22.89 -17.35 0.04
CA VAL A 10 -22.00 -18.35 0.65
C VAL A 10 -22.78 -19.49 1.30
N GLU A 11 -23.92 -19.19 1.94
CA GLU A 11 -24.80 -20.16 2.61
C GLU A 11 -25.61 -21.04 1.65
N GLN A 12 -25.72 -20.66 0.38
CA GLN A 12 -26.62 -21.29 -0.60
C GLN A 12 -25.87 -22.07 -1.69
N VAL A 13 -24.54 -22.04 -1.68
CA VAL A 13 -23.72 -22.70 -2.72
C VAL A 13 -23.46 -24.17 -2.38
N SER A 14 -23.74 -25.04 -3.35
CA SER A 14 -23.57 -26.50 -3.20
C SER A 14 -22.18 -27.02 -3.61
N SER A 15 -21.32 -26.20 -4.22
CA SER A 15 -19.97 -26.57 -4.63
C SER A 15 -18.93 -26.01 -3.67
N GLU A 16 -18.05 -26.87 -3.17
CA GLU A 16 -16.99 -26.47 -2.23
C GLU A 16 -16.03 -25.42 -2.81
N HIS A 17 -15.63 -25.58 -4.07
CA HIS A 17 -14.72 -24.62 -4.72
C HIS A 17 -15.38 -23.26 -4.92
N LEU A 18 -16.66 -23.24 -5.28
CA LEU A 18 -17.43 -21.99 -5.39
C LEU A 18 -17.68 -21.35 -4.02
N HIS A 19 -17.90 -22.16 -2.99
CA HIS A 19 -18.01 -21.67 -1.62
C HIS A 19 -16.72 -20.93 -1.20
N PHE A 20 -15.55 -21.55 -1.37
CA PHE A 20 -14.27 -20.89 -1.07
C PHE A 20 -14.00 -19.67 -1.95
N TRP A 21 -14.43 -19.68 -3.21
CA TRP A 21 -14.31 -18.52 -4.08
C TRP A 21 -15.16 -17.34 -3.58
N LEU A 22 -16.40 -17.59 -3.15
CA LEU A 22 -17.26 -16.56 -2.56
C LEU A 22 -16.72 -16.05 -1.22
N VAL A 23 -16.18 -16.95 -0.37
CA VAL A 23 -15.50 -16.56 0.87
C VAL A 23 -14.34 -15.62 0.56
N ALA A 24 -13.51 -15.93 -0.44
CA ALA A 24 -12.41 -15.04 -0.83
C ALA A 24 -12.90 -13.65 -1.24
N LEU A 25 -13.97 -13.56 -2.05
CA LEU A 25 -14.56 -12.28 -2.44
C LEU A 25 -15.14 -11.52 -1.25
N GLN A 26 -15.77 -12.22 -0.31
CA GLN A 26 -16.31 -11.63 0.90
C GLN A 26 -15.20 -11.03 1.77
N GLU A 27 -14.12 -11.78 1.97
CA GLU A 27 -12.95 -11.35 2.73
C GLU A 27 -12.28 -10.14 2.07
N MET A 28 -12.05 -10.17 0.75
CA MET A 28 -11.50 -9.01 0.00
C MET A 28 -12.40 -7.77 0.11
N THR A 29 -13.70 -7.94 -0.11
CA THR A 29 -14.67 -6.83 -0.02
C THR A 29 -14.72 -6.24 1.38
N THR A 30 -14.62 -7.09 2.40
CA THR A 30 -14.61 -6.66 3.81
C THR A 30 -13.31 -5.94 4.15
N GLY A 31 -12.17 -6.45 3.67
CA GLY A 31 -10.88 -5.78 3.80
C GLY A 31 -10.88 -4.37 3.19
N GLU A 32 -11.39 -4.21 1.97
CA GLU A 32 -11.52 -2.88 1.35
C GLU A 32 -12.53 -1.98 2.09
N ALA A 33 -13.64 -2.53 2.57
CA ALA A 33 -14.62 -1.75 3.31
C ALA A 33 -14.02 -1.19 4.61
N ILE A 34 -13.21 -1.97 5.33
CA ILE A 34 -12.53 -1.55 6.58
C ILE A 34 -11.60 -0.34 6.37
N LEU A 35 -11.04 -0.17 5.17
CA LEU A 35 -10.21 0.99 4.84
C LEU A 35 -11.02 2.29 4.75
N SER A 36 -12.33 2.20 4.50
CA SER A 36 -13.22 3.37 4.54
C SER A 36 -13.43 3.86 5.97
N SER A 37 -13.26 5.17 6.20
CA SER A 37 -13.47 5.80 7.51
C SER A 37 -14.87 5.59 8.09
N SER A 38 -15.86 5.41 7.21
CA SER A 38 -17.25 5.15 7.56
C SER A 38 -17.53 3.71 8.01
N TYR A 39 -16.61 2.77 7.77
CA TYR A 39 -16.85 1.37 8.11
C TYR A 39 -16.54 1.10 9.58
N PRO A 40 -17.45 0.43 10.32
CA PRO A 40 -17.25 0.10 11.71
C PRO A 40 -16.16 -0.97 11.84
N VAL A 41 -15.14 -0.68 12.64
CA VAL A 41 -14.11 -1.65 13.02
C VAL A 41 -14.26 -1.84 14.53
N PRO A 42 -14.21 -3.07 15.04
CA PRO A 42 -14.21 -3.32 16.48
C PRO A 42 -13.02 -2.57 17.11
N SER A 43 -13.29 -1.57 17.94
CA SER A 43 -12.32 -0.95 18.83
C SER A 43 -12.77 -1.18 20.27
N GLU A 44 -11.91 -1.76 21.08
CA GLU A 44 -12.15 -1.89 22.52
C GLU A 44 -12.05 -0.53 23.22
N ASP A 45 -11.39 0.44 22.59
CA ASP A 45 -11.22 1.80 23.06
C ASP A 45 -12.35 2.74 22.61
N ALA A 46 -12.63 3.77 23.41
CA ALA A 46 -13.57 4.85 23.09
C ALA A 46 -13.12 5.74 21.90
N ASN A 47 -11.87 5.59 21.46
CA ASN A 47 -11.32 6.33 20.34
C ASN A 47 -11.63 5.65 19.01
N PRO A 48 -11.88 6.42 17.92
CA PRO A 48 -12.07 5.84 16.61
C PRO A 48 -10.81 5.05 16.18
N PRO A 49 -10.98 3.91 15.49
CA PRO A 49 -9.87 3.07 15.07
C PRO A 49 -8.92 3.84 14.15
N THR A 50 -7.63 3.81 14.49
CA THR A 50 -6.58 4.49 13.73
C THR A 50 -6.42 3.90 12.32
N LEU A 51 -5.83 4.66 11.39
CA LEU A 51 -5.51 4.15 10.06
C LEU A 51 -4.63 2.88 10.12
N LEU A 52 -3.67 2.83 11.04
CA LEU A 52 -2.80 1.66 11.23
C LEU A 52 -3.60 0.42 11.65
N THR A 53 -4.55 0.59 12.58
CA THR A 53 -5.46 -0.48 13.01
C THR A 53 -6.29 -0.99 11.83
N ARG A 54 -6.85 -0.06 11.03
CA ARG A 54 -7.64 -0.40 9.83
C ARG A 54 -6.82 -1.16 8.79
N LEU A 55 -5.60 -0.70 8.48
CA LEU A 55 -4.69 -1.39 7.55
C LEU A 55 -4.36 -2.80 8.04
N SER A 56 -4.13 -2.98 9.34
CA SER A 56 -3.82 -4.29 9.93
C SER A 56 -5.00 -5.27 9.79
N TYR A 57 -6.22 -4.82 10.08
CA TYR A 57 -7.43 -5.63 9.88
C TYR A 57 -7.65 -5.95 8.40
N ALA A 58 -7.54 -4.95 7.51
CA ALA A 58 -7.67 -5.17 6.07
C ALA A 58 -6.65 -6.19 5.56
N ASN A 59 -5.40 -6.11 6.02
CA ASN A 59 -4.35 -7.07 5.64
C ASN A 59 -4.67 -8.50 6.13
N ALA A 60 -5.23 -8.65 7.34
CA ALA A 60 -5.68 -9.94 7.85
C ALA A 60 -6.80 -10.55 7.00
N HIS A 61 -7.75 -9.72 6.52
CA HIS A 61 -8.77 -10.14 5.57
C HIS A 61 -8.17 -10.58 4.23
N TYR A 62 -7.17 -9.86 3.71
CA TYR A 62 -6.44 -10.28 2.51
C TYR A 62 -5.69 -11.61 2.68
N ALA A 63 -5.09 -11.85 3.84
CA ALA A 63 -4.46 -13.14 4.14
C ALA A 63 -5.48 -14.31 4.14
N LYS A 64 -6.67 -14.09 4.70
CA LYS A 64 -7.78 -15.06 4.64
C LYS A 64 -8.27 -15.28 3.21
N ALA A 65 -8.42 -14.20 2.43
CA ALA A 65 -8.82 -14.29 1.03
C ALA A 65 -7.82 -15.10 0.20
N VAL A 66 -6.52 -14.89 0.39
CA VAL A 66 -5.46 -15.67 -0.26
C VAL A 66 -5.54 -17.16 0.10
N ALA A 67 -5.82 -17.49 1.36
CA ALA A 67 -6.03 -18.88 1.76
C ALA A 67 -7.28 -19.49 1.11
N ALA A 68 -8.39 -18.74 1.06
CA ALA A 68 -9.63 -19.18 0.42
C ALA A 68 -9.47 -19.35 -1.10
N LEU A 69 -8.76 -18.46 -1.80
CA LEU A 69 -8.46 -18.59 -3.24
C LEU A 69 -7.63 -19.85 -3.53
N LYS A 70 -6.67 -20.19 -2.67
CA LYS A 70 -5.90 -21.44 -2.81
C LYS A 70 -6.81 -22.67 -2.69
N ALA A 71 -7.76 -22.65 -1.75
CA ALA A 71 -8.73 -23.75 -1.56
C ALA A 71 -9.77 -23.84 -2.71
N ALA A 72 -10.12 -22.70 -3.30
CA ALA A 72 -11.02 -22.63 -4.45
C ALA A 72 -10.34 -23.07 -5.76
N SER A 73 -9.01 -22.97 -5.85
CA SER A 73 -8.26 -23.30 -7.06
C SER A 73 -8.19 -24.80 -7.28
N THR A 74 -8.35 -25.23 -8.54
CA THR A 74 -8.23 -26.64 -8.94
C THR A 74 -7.20 -26.80 -10.07
N PRO A 75 -6.69 -28.01 -10.34
CA PRO A 75 -5.80 -28.23 -11.48
C PRO A 75 -6.44 -27.88 -12.83
N ALA A 76 -7.76 -28.05 -12.95
CA ALA A 76 -8.52 -27.73 -14.16
C ALA A 76 -8.83 -26.22 -14.27
N HIS A 77 -8.98 -25.52 -13.14
CA HIS A 77 -9.31 -24.10 -13.08
C HIS A 77 -8.41 -23.42 -12.05
N GLY A 78 -7.25 -22.94 -12.52
CA GLY A 78 -6.30 -22.20 -11.70
C GLY A 78 -6.71 -20.75 -11.48
N LEU A 79 -6.72 -20.29 -10.23
CA LEU A 79 -7.05 -18.90 -9.86
C LEU A 79 -5.79 -18.04 -9.69
N GLN A 80 -4.78 -18.27 -10.53
CA GLN A 80 -3.44 -17.71 -10.34
C GLN A 80 -3.43 -16.19 -10.41
N PHE A 81 -4.16 -15.60 -11.36
CA PHE A 81 -4.26 -14.14 -11.48
C PHE A 81 -4.86 -13.50 -10.21
N GLN A 82 -5.99 -14.02 -9.73
CA GLN A 82 -6.68 -13.52 -8.54
C GLN A 82 -5.81 -13.67 -7.29
N LEU A 83 -5.08 -14.79 -7.19
CA LEU A 83 -4.18 -15.08 -6.09
C LEU A 83 -3.00 -14.12 -6.03
N GLU A 84 -2.34 -13.86 -7.16
CA GLU A 84 -1.23 -12.92 -7.22
C GLU A 84 -1.69 -11.47 -7.04
N TRP A 85 -2.87 -11.10 -7.56
CA TRP A 85 -3.47 -9.78 -7.30
C TRP A 85 -3.74 -9.57 -5.81
N ALA A 86 -4.41 -10.52 -5.15
CA ALA A 86 -4.74 -10.42 -3.72
C ALA A 86 -3.48 -10.35 -2.84
N ARG A 87 -2.42 -11.07 -3.21
CA ARG A 87 -1.11 -10.97 -2.54
C ARG A 87 -0.48 -9.61 -2.73
N ALA A 88 -0.41 -9.10 -3.96
CA ALA A 88 0.16 -7.78 -4.23
C ALA A 88 -0.58 -6.67 -3.45
N ARG A 89 -1.91 -6.80 -3.31
CA ARG A 89 -2.71 -5.88 -2.49
C ARG A 89 -2.41 -5.99 -1.00
N GLY A 90 -2.27 -7.21 -0.45
CA GLY A 90 -1.83 -7.42 0.93
C GLY A 90 -0.44 -6.82 1.21
N GLU A 91 0.53 -7.06 0.32
CA GLU A 91 1.88 -6.48 0.41
C GLU A 91 1.85 -4.95 0.38
N PHE A 92 0.98 -4.34 -0.45
CA PHE A 92 0.79 -2.89 -0.45
C PHE A 92 0.29 -2.36 0.89
N LEU A 93 -0.72 -3.01 1.49
CA LEU A 93 -1.27 -2.61 2.79
C LEU A 93 -0.24 -2.78 3.92
N GLN A 94 0.59 -3.81 3.83
CA GLN A 94 1.67 -4.04 4.78
C GLN A 94 2.75 -2.96 4.66
N ALA A 95 3.16 -2.61 3.43
CA ALA A 95 4.12 -1.52 3.19
C ALA A 95 3.57 -0.17 3.69
N ALA A 96 2.28 0.10 3.50
CA ALA A 96 1.63 1.29 4.03
C ALA A 96 1.61 1.34 5.56
N SER A 97 1.33 0.20 6.22
CA SER A 97 1.41 0.08 7.68
C SER A 97 2.82 0.35 8.19
N GLN A 98 3.83 -0.24 7.53
CA GLN A 98 5.23 -0.05 7.90
C GLN A 98 5.69 1.40 7.71
N LEU A 99 5.20 2.10 6.68
CA LEU A 99 5.45 3.53 6.50
C LEU A 99 4.91 4.37 7.65
N ILE A 100 3.67 4.13 8.09
CA ILE A 100 3.07 4.87 9.22
C ILE A 100 3.88 4.63 10.50
N LEU A 101 4.24 3.39 10.79
CA LEU A 101 5.06 3.04 11.95
C LEU A 101 6.45 3.68 11.88
N SER A 102 7.06 3.68 10.71
CA SER A 102 8.37 4.29 10.49
C SER A 102 8.31 5.82 10.63
N ALA A 103 7.24 6.45 10.14
CA ALA A 103 7.01 7.88 10.32
C ALA A 103 6.75 8.23 11.80
N ALA A 104 6.00 7.43 12.55
CA ALA A 104 5.83 7.60 13.99
C ALA A 104 7.15 7.51 14.76
N SER A 105 8.12 6.73 14.24
CA SER A 105 9.45 6.62 14.84
C SER A 105 10.31 7.89 14.72
N LEU A 106 9.93 8.86 13.87
CA LEU A 106 10.63 10.15 13.73
C LEU A 106 10.65 10.95 15.03
N CYS A 107 9.69 10.72 15.93
CA CYS A 107 9.62 11.37 17.24
C CYS A 107 10.69 10.89 18.22
N PHE A 108 11.43 9.81 17.89
CA PHE A 108 12.39 9.16 18.80
C PHE A 108 13.83 9.30 18.28
N ALA A 109 14.25 10.54 18.00
CA ALA A 109 15.62 10.82 17.58
C ALA A 109 16.63 10.46 18.70
N PRO A 110 17.79 9.85 18.36
CA PRO A 110 18.83 9.56 19.33
C PRO A 110 19.41 10.86 19.92
N PRO A 111 20.02 10.82 21.11
CA PRO A 111 20.67 11.99 21.71
C PRO A 111 21.60 12.71 20.73
N PRO A 112 21.64 14.06 20.73
CA PRO A 112 22.34 14.84 19.71
C PRO A 112 23.81 14.45 19.47
N ALA A 113 24.54 14.06 20.51
CA ALA A 113 25.94 13.63 20.41
C ALA A 113 26.10 12.31 19.62
N ILE A 114 25.17 11.36 19.80
CA ILE A 114 25.16 10.08 19.08
C ILE A 114 24.75 10.33 17.63
N ALA A 115 23.70 11.13 17.42
CA ALA A 115 23.19 11.50 16.11
C ALA A 115 24.25 12.18 15.23
N ALA A 116 25.00 13.14 15.80
CA ALA A 116 26.08 13.84 15.09
C ALA A 116 27.26 12.92 14.76
N THR A 117 27.66 12.06 15.69
CA THR A 117 28.73 11.08 15.47
C THR A 117 28.38 10.10 14.36
N LEU A 118 27.13 9.61 14.37
CA LEU A 118 26.63 8.67 13.36
C LEU A 118 26.62 9.31 11.97
N ALA A 119 26.04 10.51 11.85
CA ALA A 119 25.97 11.25 10.59
C ALA A 119 27.37 11.58 10.02
N HIS A 120 28.30 11.99 10.88
CA HIS A 120 29.67 12.27 10.48
C HIS A 120 30.41 11.01 10.00
N THR A 121 30.24 9.88 10.71
CA THR A 121 30.91 8.62 10.38
C THR A 121 30.38 8.00 9.09
N SER A 122 29.06 8.04 8.88
CA SER A 122 28.40 7.50 7.68
C SER A 122 28.45 8.44 6.47
N ARG A 123 28.84 9.71 6.66
CA ARG A 123 28.72 10.80 5.67
C ARG A 123 27.28 10.97 5.17
N ASP A 124 26.32 10.79 6.07
CA ASP A 124 24.89 10.84 5.77
C ASP A 124 24.18 11.68 6.84
N GLU A 125 23.97 12.96 6.52
CA GLU A 125 23.38 13.95 7.43
C GLU A 125 21.96 13.59 7.88
N LEU A 126 21.23 12.80 7.09
CA LEU A 126 19.87 12.36 7.46
C LEU A 126 19.88 11.35 8.60
N LEU A 127 21.01 10.72 8.92
CA LEU A 127 21.13 9.87 10.11
C LEU A 127 21.11 10.66 11.42
N ARG A 128 21.14 12.01 11.37
CA ARG A 128 20.81 12.83 12.54
C ARG A 128 19.37 12.62 13.02
N CYS A 129 18.46 12.24 12.12
CA CYS A 129 17.09 11.83 12.45
C CYS A 129 17.02 10.39 12.99
N GLY A 130 18.17 9.72 13.15
CA GLY A 130 18.27 8.41 13.78
C GLY A 130 17.78 7.24 12.92
N HIS A 131 17.28 6.22 13.61
CA HIS A 131 16.85 4.96 13.01
C HIS A 131 15.65 5.13 12.07
N ALA A 132 14.83 6.17 12.25
CA ALA A 132 13.69 6.48 11.39
C ALA A 132 14.11 6.61 9.91
N THR A 133 15.27 7.22 9.62
CA THR A 133 15.80 7.36 8.26
C THR A 133 16.05 6.01 7.61
N PHE A 134 16.60 5.04 8.35
CA PHE A 134 16.82 3.68 7.84
C PHE A 134 15.50 2.96 7.56
N GLN A 135 14.53 3.11 8.47
CA GLN A 135 13.21 2.51 8.32
C GLN A 135 12.43 3.10 7.14
N LEU A 136 12.49 4.40 6.91
CA LEU A 136 11.93 5.04 5.72
C LEU A 136 12.57 4.49 4.43
N ARG A 137 13.91 4.37 4.38
CA ARG A 137 14.58 3.75 3.23
C ARG A 137 14.16 2.30 3.00
N LYS A 138 13.89 1.55 4.07
CA LYS A 138 13.35 0.18 3.97
C LYS A 138 11.93 0.20 3.38
N CYS A 139 11.07 1.12 3.84
CA CYS A 139 9.71 1.29 3.29
C CYS A 139 9.74 1.58 1.79
N ALA A 140 10.66 2.43 1.32
CA ALA A 140 10.80 2.70 -0.11
C ALA A 140 11.11 1.43 -0.92
N LYS A 141 11.99 0.56 -0.40
CA LYS A 141 12.30 -0.74 -1.04
C LYS A 141 11.10 -1.68 -1.03
N GLU A 142 10.32 -1.70 0.04
CA GLU A 142 9.09 -2.51 0.15
C GLU A 142 8.06 -2.06 -0.89
N PHE A 143 7.86 -0.75 -1.06
CA PHE A 143 6.99 -0.22 -2.12
C PHE A 143 7.51 -0.55 -3.54
N ARG A 144 8.82 -0.48 -3.79
CA ARG A 144 9.39 -0.92 -5.08
C ARG A 144 9.14 -2.41 -5.32
N ALA A 145 9.39 -3.26 -4.32
CA ALA A 145 9.12 -4.69 -4.42
C ALA A 145 7.63 -4.98 -4.68
N CYS A 146 6.72 -4.24 -4.04
CA CYS A 146 5.29 -4.31 -4.32
C CYS A 146 4.95 -3.88 -5.76
N GLY A 147 5.58 -2.81 -6.26
CA GLY A 147 5.49 -2.40 -7.66
C GLY A 147 5.96 -3.49 -8.63
N ASP A 148 7.05 -4.20 -8.31
CA ASP A 148 7.54 -5.32 -9.11
C ASP A 148 6.54 -6.49 -9.15
N LEU A 149 5.77 -6.72 -8.07
CA LEU A 149 4.69 -7.71 -8.07
C LEU A 149 3.58 -7.33 -9.05
N TYR A 150 3.11 -6.08 -9.01
CA TYR A 150 2.11 -5.60 -9.98
C TYR A 150 2.63 -5.62 -11.41
N TRP A 151 3.92 -5.32 -11.61
CA TRP A 151 4.54 -5.40 -12.93
C TRP A 151 4.59 -6.84 -13.47
N LYS A 152 4.99 -7.81 -12.64
CA LYS A 152 4.96 -9.24 -13.00
C LYS A 152 3.54 -9.72 -13.28
N LEU A 153 2.57 -9.25 -12.51
CA LEU A 153 1.15 -9.55 -12.75
C LEU A 153 0.69 -9.00 -14.09
N TYR A 154 1.02 -7.73 -14.40
CA TYR A 154 0.73 -7.12 -15.70
C TYR A 154 1.30 -7.94 -16.87
N GLN A 155 2.57 -8.34 -16.77
CA GLN A 155 3.24 -9.11 -17.82
C GLN A 155 2.68 -10.52 -18.02
N SER A 156 2.06 -11.11 -16.99
CA SER A 156 1.48 -12.46 -17.06
C SER A 156 -0.01 -12.45 -17.39
N ALA A 157 -0.67 -11.29 -17.35
CA ALA A 157 -2.11 -11.14 -17.58
C ALA A 157 -2.46 -10.98 -19.08
N PHE A 158 -2.03 -11.94 -19.92
CA PHE A 158 -2.22 -11.88 -21.38
C PHE A 158 -3.69 -11.78 -21.82
N ASP A 159 -4.60 -12.41 -21.07
CA ASP A 159 -6.03 -12.47 -21.37
C ASP A 159 -6.85 -11.35 -20.70
N ALA A 160 -6.20 -10.44 -19.96
CA ALA A 160 -6.89 -9.37 -19.27
C ALA A 160 -7.38 -8.29 -20.24
N ASP A 161 -8.57 -7.75 -19.99
CA ASP A 161 -9.09 -6.64 -20.77
C ASP A 161 -8.26 -5.36 -20.56
N PRO A 162 -8.29 -4.40 -21.49
CA PRO A 162 -7.51 -3.17 -21.39
C PRO A 162 -7.73 -2.38 -20.10
N SER A 163 -8.94 -2.42 -19.53
CA SER A 163 -9.26 -1.71 -18.28
C SER A 163 -8.59 -2.37 -17.09
N SER A 164 -8.62 -3.71 -17.02
CA SER A 164 -7.89 -4.47 -15.98
C SER A 164 -6.38 -4.21 -16.05
N LEU A 165 -5.82 -4.20 -17.27
CA LEU A 165 -4.41 -3.88 -17.49
C LEU A 165 -4.05 -2.44 -17.05
N ALA A 166 -4.89 -1.46 -17.38
CA ALA A 166 -4.72 -0.09 -16.95
C ALA A 166 -4.78 0.03 -15.41
N ASN A 167 -5.72 -0.66 -14.76
CA ASN A 167 -5.83 -0.68 -13.30
C ASN A 167 -4.55 -1.24 -12.66
N ILE A 168 -3.98 -2.33 -13.17
CA ILE A 168 -2.73 -2.90 -12.65
C ILE A 168 -1.56 -1.93 -12.83
N GLN A 169 -1.45 -1.27 -13.99
CA GLN A 169 -0.42 -0.26 -14.23
C GLN A 169 -0.54 0.91 -13.27
N ILE A 170 -1.76 1.38 -13.02
CA ILE A 170 -2.01 2.44 -12.05
C ILE A 170 -1.57 2.02 -10.64
N LEU A 171 -1.93 0.81 -10.20
CA LEU A 171 -1.49 0.29 -8.90
C LEU A 171 0.04 0.19 -8.78
N GLN A 172 0.72 -0.25 -9.85
CA GLN A 172 2.19 -0.23 -9.94
C GLN A 172 2.73 1.21 -9.80
N GLN A 173 2.18 2.17 -10.54
CA GLN A 173 2.61 3.56 -10.48
C GLN A 173 2.39 4.18 -9.10
N MET A 174 1.31 3.83 -8.42
CA MET A 174 1.08 4.24 -7.03
C MET A 174 2.21 3.75 -6.11
N CYS A 175 2.65 2.49 -6.26
CA CYS A 175 3.77 1.96 -5.49
C CYS A 175 5.07 2.73 -5.76
N LEU A 176 5.37 3.01 -7.04
CA LEU A 176 6.57 3.77 -7.42
C LEU A 176 6.52 5.22 -6.95
N LEU A 177 5.35 5.87 -7.00
CA LEU A 177 5.16 7.22 -6.49
C LEU A 177 5.41 7.28 -4.97
N MET A 178 4.90 6.30 -4.21
CA MET A 178 5.17 6.20 -2.78
C MET A 178 6.66 5.99 -2.50
N ALA A 179 7.30 5.04 -3.21
CA ALA A 179 8.73 4.77 -3.05
C ALA A 179 9.59 6.02 -3.32
N THR A 180 9.34 6.70 -4.44
CA THR A 180 10.09 7.91 -4.82
C THR A 180 9.83 9.07 -3.86
N SER A 181 8.62 9.20 -3.34
CA SER A 181 8.30 10.21 -2.32
C SER A 181 9.07 9.96 -1.03
N ILE A 182 9.15 8.70 -0.58
CA ILE A 182 9.91 8.33 0.62
C ILE A 182 11.43 8.51 0.40
N GLU A 183 11.94 8.11 -0.76
CA GLU A 183 13.35 8.29 -1.13
C GLU A 183 13.75 9.75 -1.14
N LYS A 184 12.88 10.63 -1.65
CA LYS A 184 13.14 12.07 -1.66
C LYS A 184 13.27 12.66 -0.26
N VAL A 185 12.51 12.15 0.72
CA VAL A 185 12.60 12.57 2.13
C VAL A 185 13.77 11.92 2.86
N SER A 186 14.18 10.72 2.44
CA SER A 186 15.17 9.90 3.16
C SER A 186 16.54 9.80 2.51
N LEU A 187 16.76 10.43 1.35
CA LEU A 187 18.04 10.49 0.62
C LEU A 187 18.38 11.92 0.21
N ASN A 188 19.63 12.33 0.46
CA ASN A 188 20.14 13.68 0.13
C ASN A 188 20.28 13.99 -1.37
N ASN A 189 20.11 13.02 -2.27
CA ASN A 189 20.46 13.19 -3.69
C ASN A 189 19.48 12.49 -4.64
N SER A 190 18.19 12.73 -4.45
CA SER A 190 17.11 12.09 -5.20
C SER A 190 16.89 12.77 -6.56
N LYS A 191 17.76 12.50 -7.54
CA LYS A 191 17.44 12.74 -8.96
C LYS A 191 16.43 11.68 -9.43
N SER A 192 15.15 11.87 -9.13
CA SER A 192 14.08 11.05 -9.69
C SER A 192 13.06 11.95 -10.36
N GLU A 193 13.12 11.96 -11.69
CA GLU A 193 12.09 12.51 -12.56
C GLU A 193 10.84 11.65 -12.39
N THR A 194 9.80 12.25 -11.85
CA THR A 194 8.49 11.59 -11.73
C THR A 194 7.76 11.81 -13.05
N VAL A 195 8.04 10.99 -14.06
CA VAL A 195 7.30 11.05 -15.33
C VAL A 195 5.98 10.30 -15.14
N LEU A 196 4.98 11.00 -14.62
CA LEU A 196 3.59 10.56 -14.69
C LEU A 196 2.97 11.21 -15.93
N ASP A 197 3.25 10.66 -17.11
CA ASP A 197 2.47 11.00 -18.31
C ASP A 197 1.28 10.03 -18.39
N LEU A 198 0.23 10.35 -17.64
CA LEU A 198 -0.99 9.55 -17.57
C LEU A 198 -2.05 10.19 -18.47
N SER A 199 -1.76 10.28 -19.78
CA SER A 199 -2.72 10.75 -20.79
C SER A 199 -3.75 9.65 -21.12
N TRP A 200 -4.53 9.21 -20.13
CA TRP A 200 -5.59 8.22 -20.33
C TRP A 200 -6.93 8.95 -20.54
N GLN A 201 -7.28 9.20 -21.81
CA GLN A 201 -8.59 9.74 -22.17
C GLN A 201 -9.57 8.58 -22.40
N HIS A 202 -10.73 8.63 -21.73
CA HIS A 202 -11.85 7.67 -21.82
C HIS A 202 -11.68 6.31 -21.09
N CYS A 203 -11.38 6.34 -19.79
CA CYS A 203 -11.34 5.14 -18.94
C CYS A 203 -12.70 4.86 -18.25
N ASN A 204 -12.88 3.65 -17.73
CA ASN A 204 -14.02 3.34 -16.84
C ASN A 204 -13.94 4.13 -15.52
N LEU A 205 -15.04 4.19 -14.76
CA LEU A 205 -15.14 5.01 -13.54
C LEU A 205 -14.10 4.61 -12.47
N GLU A 206 -13.80 3.32 -12.33
CA GLU A 206 -12.81 2.82 -11.38
C GLU A 206 -11.40 3.34 -11.73
N THR A 207 -11.00 3.20 -12.99
CA THR A 207 -9.72 3.70 -13.50
C THR A 207 -9.64 5.23 -13.32
N GLN A 208 -10.73 5.96 -13.55
CA GLN A 208 -10.77 7.41 -13.29
C GLN A 208 -10.54 7.75 -11.80
N HIS A 209 -11.19 7.03 -10.89
CA HIS A 209 -10.96 7.22 -9.45
C HIS A 209 -9.52 6.95 -9.06
N LEU A 210 -8.92 5.86 -9.55
CA LEU A 210 -7.52 5.54 -9.26
C LEU A 210 -6.55 6.59 -9.84
N LEU A 211 -6.82 7.10 -11.04
CA LEU A 211 -6.04 8.19 -11.64
C LEU A 211 -6.11 9.46 -10.79
N ASN A 212 -7.31 9.84 -10.34
CA ASN A 212 -7.48 10.99 -9.45
C ASN A 212 -6.68 10.82 -8.16
N THR A 213 -6.72 9.63 -7.55
CA THR A 213 -5.92 9.35 -6.34
C THR A 213 -4.42 9.51 -6.59
N ILE A 214 -3.90 9.04 -7.73
CA ILE A 214 -2.49 9.24 -8.09
C ILE A 214 -2.16 10.72 -8.32
N GLN A 215 -3.05 11.46 -8.99
CA GLN A 215 -2.85 12.88 -9.24
C GLN A 215 -2.83 13.68 -7.93
N GLU A 216 -3.72 13.37 -6.99
CA GLU A 216 -3.74 13.94 -5.64
C GLU A 216 -2.47 13.58 -4.86
N ALA A 217 -2.09 12.30 -4.84
CA ALA A 217 -0.86 11.85 -4.19
C ALA A 217 0.40 12.53 -4.79
N SER A 218 0.42 12.70 -6.12
CA SER A 218 1.49 13.41 -6.83
C SER A 218 1.51 14.90 -6.49
N ALA A 219 0.34 15.54 -6.34
CA ALA A 219 0.25 16.92 -5.88
C ALA A 219 0.81 17.08 -4.46
N VAL A 220 0.47 16.18 -3.54
CA VAL A 220 1.04 16.16 -2.18
C VAL A 220 2.56 15.95 -2.23
N GLY A 221 3.03 15.00 -3.05
CA GLY A 221 4.46 14.81 -3.30
C GLY A 221 5.13 16.11 -3.74
N ARG A 222 4.56 16.80 -4.75
CA ARG A 222 5.07 18.10 -5.22
C ARG A 222 5.14 19.18 -4.13
N GLN A 223 4.18 19.22 -3.21
CA GLN A 223 4.22 20.14 -2.08
C GLN A 223 5.36 19.82 -1.11
N ILE A 224 5.63 18.52 -0.85
CA ILE A 224 6.80 18.09 -0.08
C ILE A 224 8.10 18.58 -0.76
N PHE A 225 8.11 18.66 -2.10
CA PHE A 225 9.29 19.04 -2.89
C PHE A 225 9.54 20.55 -3.02
N GLN A 226 8.52 21.41 -2.83
CA GLN A 226 8.67 22.87 -2.96
C GLN A 226 9.12 23.56 -1.67
N GLY A 227 9.13 22.84 -0.54
CA GLY A 227 9.62 23.38 0.73
C GLY A 227 11.15 23.28 0.83
N ASP A 228 11.84 24.40 0.60
CA ASP A 228 13.26 24.58 0.91
C ASP A 228 13.45 24.61 2.43
N ARG A 229 13.28 23.46 3.10
CA ARG A 229 13.37 23.34 4.55
C ARG A 229 14.62 22.57 4.92
N GLU A 230 15.53 23.26 5.61
CA GLU A 230 16.50 22.61 6.48
C GLU A 230 15.75 21.57 7.33
N THR A 231 15.97 20.28 7.08
CA THR A 231 15.38 19.20 7.86
C THR A 231 15.98 19.22 9.27
N LYS A 232 15.37 19.99 10.16
CA LYS A 232 15.76 20.04 11.57
C LYS A 232 15.11 18.86 12.29
N PRO A 233 15.87 18.09 13.08
CA PRO A 233 15.29 17.03 13.90
C PRO A 233 14.29 17.64 14.89
N ILE A 234 13.17 16.96 15.11
CA ILE A 234 12.17 17.38 16.10
C ILE A 234 12.77 17.16 17.49
N THR A 235 13.14 18.25 18.17
CA THR A 235 13.78 18.20 19.50
C THR A 235 12.79 18.27 20.67
N HIS A 236 11.49 18.40 20.40
CA HIS A 236 10.45 18.52 21.41
C HIS A 236 9.34 17.48 21.15
N LEU A 237 9.01 16.69 22.18
CA LEU A 237 7.82 15.83 22.17
C LEU A 237 6.58 16.74 22.19
N VAL A 238 5.67 16.56 21.23
CA VAL A 238 4.32 17.14 21.25
C VAL A 238 3.42 16.27 22.12
#